data_AF-A0A8H3D9Z4-F1
#
_entry.id   AF-A0A8H3D9Z4-F1
#
_cell.length_a   1.000
_cell.length_b   1.000
_cell.length_c   1.000
_cell.angle_alpha   90.00
_cell.angle_beta   90.00
_cell.angle_gamma   90.00
#
_symmetry.space_group_name_H-M   'P 1'
#
loop_
_entity.id
_entity.type
_entity.pdbx_description
1 polymer ?
#
loop_
_entity_poly.entity_id
_entity_poly.type
_entity_poly.pdbx_seq_one_letter_code
_entity_poly.pdbx_strand_id
1 'polypeptide(L)'
;PTVFKNIGFSDTRSALLASGVFGAVKFVSTILALAFTVNRWGRVTGMAVGTGFQGILFFILGAILKSKPPHGGPIQPASIAMMAIIYLYVIVYSFGMGPLPWVYSSEIYPLRIRELGQMWFTALTWACNFATSRVTPILFVKLGWKTWMLFASLNLGGAILCWFICPETKGLSMEELDILFGAISAEQRAADIEKVLQGHADGSRLNVPPEGR
;
A
#
# COMPACT_ATOMS: atom_id res chain seq x y z
N PRO A 1 -8.46 -13.20 13.93
CA PRO A 1 -9.08 -14.39 14.57
C PRO A 1 -9.22 -15.62 13.64
N THR A 2 -9.89 -15.50 12.49
CA THR A 2 -10.20 -16.65 11.61
C THR A 2 -8.95 -17.26 10.95
N VAL A 3 -8.00 -16.43 10.53
CA VAL A 3 -6.72 -16.90 9.98
C VAL A 3 -5.90 -17.68 11.01
N PHE A 4 -5.84 -17.23 12.27
CA PHE A 4 -5.11 -17.92 13.34
C PHE A 4 -5.75 -19.28 13.70
N LYS A 5 -7.09 -19.38 13.65
CA LYS A 5 -7.79 -20.65 13.76
C LYS A 5 -7.46 -21.60 12.59
N ASN A 6 -7.43 -21.06 11.37
CA ASN A 6 -7.13 -21.84 10.17
C ASN A 6 -5.69 -22.39 10.11
N ILE A 7 -4.74 -21.80 10.83
CA ILE A 7 -3.35 -22.29 10.90
C ILE A 7 -3.09 -23.23 12.08
N GLY A 8 -4.10 -23.53 12.92
CA GLY A 8 -4.01 -24.54 13.98
C GLY A 8 -4.08 -24.04 15.44
N PHE A 9 -4.30 -22.74 15.67
CA PHE A 9 -4.59 -22.24 17.03
C PHE A 9 -6.08 -22.42 17.35
N SER A 10 -6.44 -23.60 17.88
CA SER A 10 -7.81 -23.97 18.24
C SER A 10 -8.32 -23.28 19.51
N ASP A 11 -7.42 -22.83 20.39
CA ASP A 11 -7.77 -22.22 21.66
C ASP A 11 -8.01 -20.70 21.54
N THR A 12 -9.20 -20.23 21.96
CA THR A 12 -9.65 -18.84 21.79
C THR A 12 -8.73 -17.84 22.48
N ARG A 13 -8.13 -18.20 23.62
CA ARG A 13 -7.20 -17.33 24.36
C ARG A 13 -5.87 -17.16 23.62
N SER A 14 -5.34 -18.24 23.04
CA SER A 14 -4.12 -18.21 22.23
C SER A 14 -4.32 -17.41 20.93
N ALA A 15 -5.46 -17.57 20.27
CA ALA A 15 -5.80 -16.82 19.07
C ALA A 15 -6.00 -15.31 19.33
N LEU A 16 -6.53 -14.96 20.51
CA LEU A 16 -6.68 -13.57 20.93
C LEU A 16 -5.32 -12.94 21.23
N LEU A 17 -4.45 -13.63 21.98
CA LEU A 17 -3.08 -13.18 22.25
C LEU A 17 -2.27 -13.01 20.96
N ALA A 18 -2.34 -13.98 20.04
CA ALA A 18 -1.69 -13.89 18.74
C ALA A 18 -2.21 -12.69 17.93
N SER A 19 -3.51 -12.41 17.99
CA SER A 19 -4.10 -11.22 17.34
C SER A 19 -3.64 -9.91 18.01
N GLY A 20 -3.44 -9.90 19.33
CA GLY A 20 -2.89 -8.75 20.06
C GLY A 20 -1.43 -8.47 19.69
N VAL A 21 -0.59 -9.51 19.69
CA VAL A 21 0.82 -9.42 19.27
C VAL A 21 0.92 -8.98 17.81
N PHE A 22 0.07 -9.51 16.94
CA PHE A 22 -0.05 -9.07 15.55
C PHE A 22 -0.28 -7.56 15.44
N GLY A 23 -1.20 -7.02 16.25
CA GLY A 23 -1.49 -5.59 16.31
C GLY A 23 -0.29 -4.76 16.78
N ALA A 24 0.40 -5.21 17.83
CA ALA A 24 1.58 -4.55 18.36
C ALA A 24 2.74 -4.52 17.34
N VAL A 25 3.02 -5.66 16.69
CA VAL A 25 4.02 -5.76 15.62
C VAL A 25 3.65 -4.81 14.48
N LYS A 26 2.40 -4.85 14.02
CA LYS A 26 1.93 -3.93 12.96
C LYS A 26 2.14 -2.47 13.34
N PHE A 27 1.83 -2.09 14.57
CA PHE A 27 1.97 -0.71 15.04
C PHE A 27 3.43 -0.25 15.02
N VAL A 28 4.33 -1.04 15.63
CA VAL A 28 5.77 -0.74 15.66
C VAL A 28 6.35 -0.72 14.24
N SER A 29 6.03 -1.72 13.41
CA SER A 29 6.50 -1.77 12.02
C SER A 29 6.01 -0.60 11.19
N THR A 30 4.80 -0.10 11.43
CA THR A 30 4.27 1.07 10.72
C THR A 30 4.99 2.35 11.14
N ILE A 31 5.30 2.53 12.42
CA ILE A 31 6.12 3.67 12.89
C ILE A 31 7.49 3.65 12.21
N LEU A 32 8.16 2.50 12.21
CA LEU A 32 9.45 2.34 11.55
C LEU A 32 9.35 2.58 10.04
N ALA A 33 8.32 2.03 9.39
CA ALA A 33 8.09 2.25 7.98
C ALA A 33 7.91 3.73 7.64
N LEU A 34 7.14 4.48 8.43
CA LEU A 34 6.97 5.92 8.22
C LEU A 34 8.29 6.68 8.41
N ALA A 35 9.07 6.34 9.44
CA ALA A 35 10.35 7.00 9.73
C ALA A 35 11.40 6.75 8.62
N PHE A 36 11.50 5.52 8.11
CA PHE A 36 12.55 5.12 7.18
C PHE A 36 12.14 5.21 5.71
N THR A 37 10.93 4.78 5.37
CA THR A 37 10.52 4.61 3.97
C THR A 37 10.23 5.95 3.30
N VAL A 38 9.54 6.86 4.00
CA VAL A 38 9.09 8.15 3.42
C VAL A 38 10.27 9.00 2.94
N ASN A 39 11.38 8.97 3.68
CA ASN A 39 12.52 9.85 3.41
C ASN A 39 13.65 9.19 2.61
N ARG A 40 13.78 7.85 2.61
CA ARG A 40 14.92 7.16 1.96
C ARG A 40 14.56 6.33 0.74
N TRP A 41 13.37 5.75 0.66
CA TRP A 41 13.00 4.84 -0.44
C TRP A 41 12.08 5.52 -1.46
N GLY A 42 12.21 5.10 -2.72
CA GLY A 42 11.29 5.52 -3.79
C GLY A 42 9.87 5.05 -3.46
N ARG A 43 8.84 5.84 -3.79
CA ARG A 43 7.44 5.51 -3.51
C ARG A 43 7.04 4.29 -4.31
N VAL A 44 7.26 4.34 -5.63
CA VAL A 44 6.92 3.25 -6.55
C VAL A 44 7.82 2.05 -6.29
N THR A 45 9.13 2.30 -6.10
CA THR A 45 10.09 1.23 -5.77
C THR A 45 9.68 0.49 -4.49
N GLY A 46 9.32 1.21 -3.43
CA GLY A 46 8.88 0.63 -2.16
C GLY A 46 7.57 -0.14 -2.27
N MET A 47 6.60 0.39 -3.04
CA MET A 47 5.33 -0.29 -3.32
C MET A 47 5.57 -1.59 -4.09
N ALA A 48 6.27 -1.54 -5.22
CA ALA A 48 6.50 -2.69 -6.09
C ALA A 48 7.33 -3.78 -5.40
N VAL A 49 8.45 -3.42 -4.75
CA VAL A 49 9.29 -4.38 -4.02
C VAL A 49 8.54 -4.97 -2.82
N GLY A 50 7.80 -4.15 -2.07
CA GLY A 50 7.00 -4.59 -0.95
C GLY A 50 5.93 -5.60 -1.37
N THR A 51 5.14 -5.28 -2.39
CA THR A 51 4.10 -6.17 -2.93
C THR A 51 4.69 -7.43 -3.57
N GLY A 52 5.82 -7.31 -4.26
CA GLY A 52 6.55 -8.45 -4.81
C GLY A 52 6.96 -9.43 -3.72
N PHE A 53 7.56 -8.91 -2.64
CA PHE A 53 7.98 -9.72 -1.50
C PHE A 53 6.79 -10.36 -0.78
N GLN A 54 5.66 -9.65 -0.65
CA GLN A 54 4.41 -10.23 -0.12
C GLN A 54 3.89 -11.38 -0.98
N GLY A 55 3.97 -11.26 -2.31
CA GLY A 55 3.64 -12.35 -3.22
C GLY A 55 4.47 -13.61 -2.96
N ILE A 56 5.79 -13.45 -2.76
CA ILE A 56 6.69 -14.55 -2.41
C ILE A 56 6.29 -15.19 -1.07
N LEU A 57 5.98 -14.40 -0.05
CA LEU A 57 5.53 -14.92 1.24
C LEU A 57 4.23 -15.72 1.13
N PHE A 58 3.29 -15.29 0.29
CA PHE A 58 2.06 -16.05 0.03
C PHE A 58 2.30 -17.35 -0.73
N PHE A 59 3.27 -17.40 -1.64
CA PHE A 59 3.70 -18.67 -2.24
C PHE A 59 4.25 -19.63 -1.19
N ILE A 60 5.14 -19.17 -0.32
CA ILE A 60 5.71 -19.99 0.77
C ILE A 60 4.59 -20.48 1.69
N LEU A 61 3.68 -19.59 2.10
CA LEU A 61 2.57 -19.94 2.99
C LEU A 61 1.64 -20.99 2.36
N GLY A 62 1.27 -20.84 1.09
CA GLY A 62 0.47 -21.83 0.38
C GLY A 62 1.19 -23.16 0.17
N ALA A 63 2.52 -23.16 -0.04
CA ALA A 63 3.32 -24.37 -0.17
C ALA A 63 3.41 -25.16 1.14
N ILE A 64 3.53 -24.46 2.28
CA ILE A 64 3.49 -25.07 3.61
C ILE A 64 2.10 -25.67 3.87
N LEU A 65 1.02 -24.92 3.58
CA LEU A 65 -0.36 -25.42 3.72
C LEU A 65 -0.65 -26.67 2.87
N LYS A 66 -0.08 -26.75 1.67
CA LYS A 66 -0.18 -27.94 0.80
C LYS A 66 0.56 -29.13 1.40
N SER A 67 1.77 -28.90 1.92
CA SER A 67 2.69 -29.97 2.34
C SER A 67 2.38 -30.50 3.74
N LYS A 68 1.93 -29.63 4.64
CA LYS A 68 1.63 -29.92 6.04
C LYS A 68 0.32 -29.21 6.42
N PRO A 69 -0.84 -29.73 5.98
CA PRO A 69 -2.10 -29.15 6.39
C PRO A 69 -2.23 -29.24 7.93
N PRO A 70 -2.76 -28.21 8.59
CA PRO A 70 -2.97 -28.25 10.03
C PRO A 70 -4.05 -29.29 10.34
N HIS A 71 -3.63 -30.42 10.91
CA HIS A 71 -4.54 -31.44 11.43
C HIS A 71 -4.79 -31.09 12.89
N GLY A 72 -6.05 -30.94 13.27
CA GLY A 72 -6.47 -30.58 14.63
C GLY A 72 -5.73 -31.44 15.67
N GLY A 73 -4.99 -30.80 16.56
CA GLY A 73 -4.03 -31.41 17.46
C GLY A 73 -3.11 -30.36 18.11
N PRO A 74 -2.07 -30.77 18.85
CA PRO A 74 -1.11 -29.84 19.44
C PRO A 74 -0.41 -29.00 18.37
N ILE A 75 0.04 -27.79 18.76
CA ILE A 75 0.67 -26.81 17.86
C ILE A 75 1.84 -27.47 17.14
N GLN A 76 1.72 -27.62 15.82
CA GLN A 76 2.77 -28.22 15.01
C GLN A 76 3.83 -27.17 14.63
N PRO A 77 5.09 -27.56 14.40
CA PRO A 77 6.13 -26.65 13.92
C PRO A 77 5.72 -25.91 12.63
N ALA A 78 4.95 -26.57 11.75
CA ALA A 78 4.40 -25.96 10.54
C ALA A 78 3.45 -24.78 10.83
N SER A 79 2.64 -24.87 11.88
CA SER A 79 1.74 -23.80 12.33
C SER A 79 2.51 -22.58 12.84
N ILE A 80 3.62 -22.81 13.54
CA ILE A 80 4.51 -21.74 14.03
C ILE A 80 5.18 -21.05 12.84
N ALA A 81 5.68 -21.82 11.86
CA ALA A 81 6.27 -21.27 10.65
C ALA A 81 5.27 -20.41 9.85
N MET A 82 4.03 -20.89 9.67
CA MET A 82 2.97 -20.11 9.02
C MET A 82 2.67 -18.81 9.78
N MET A 83 2.64 -18.85 11.12
CA MET A 83 2.45 -17.65 11.93
C MET A 83 3.60 -16.64 11.78
N ALA A 84 4.85 -17.12 11.76
CA ALA A 84 6.02 -16.26 11.53
C ALA A 84 5.96 -15.59 10.14
N ILE A 85 5.55 -16.32 9.11
CA ILE A 85 5.35 -15.76 7.75
C ILE A 85 4.25 -14.70 7.75
N ILE A 86 3.15 -14.92 8.48
CA ILE A 86 2.08 -13.93 8.61
C ILE A 86 2.58 -12.64 9.29
N TYR A 87 3.41 -12.75 10.33
CA TYR A 87 4.03 -11.56 10.94
C TYR A 87 5.00 -10.86 10.00
N LEU A 88 5.82 -11.62 9.27
CA LEU A 88 6.72 -11.05 8.27
C LEU A 88 5.95 -10.34 7.15
N TYR A 89 4.83 -10.91 6.71
CA TYR A 89 3.93 -10.30 5.74
C TYR A 89 3.42 -8.92 6.22
N VAL A 90 3.07 -8.79 7.50
CA VAL A 90 2.63 -7.50 8.06
C VAL A 90 3.74 -6.48 8.09
N ILE A 91 4.95 -6.91 8.48
CA ILE A 91 6.12 -6.02 8.49
C ILE A 91 6.32 -5.47 7.07
N VAL A 92 6.39 -6.34 6.08
CA VAL A 92 6.59 -5.94 4.68
C VAL A 92 5.42 -5.08 4.18
N TYR A 93 4.18 -5.40 4.55
CA TYR A 93 3.00 -4.58 4.25
C TYR A 93 3.19 -3.16 4.77
N SER A 94 3.62 -3.01 6.02
CA SER A 94 3.82 -1.70 6.65
C SER A 94 4.87 -0.86 5.90
N PHE A 95 5.92 -1.46 5.36
CA PHE A 95 6.96 -0.75 4.59
C PHE A 95 6.58 -0.47 3.12
N GLY A 96 5.68 -1.25 2.53
CA GLY A 96 5.24 -1.08 1.15
C GLY A 96 3.83 -0.50 1.04
N MET A 97 2.85 -1.38 0.82
CA MET A 97 1.44 -1.04 0.56
C MET A 97 0.69 -0.34 1.69
N GLY A 98 1.28 -0.25 2.90
CA GLY A 98 0.66 0.41 4.05
C GLY A 98 0.47 1.91 3.83
N PRO A 99 1.54 2.72 3.91
CA PRO A 99 1.44 4.17 3.79
C PRO A 99 1.67 4.68 2.35
N LEU A 100 2.47 3.99 1.54
CA LEU A 100 2.96 4.54 0.27
C LEU A 100 1.86 4.83 -0.75
N PRO A 101 0.82 4.00 -0.95
CA PRO A 101 -0.25 4.32 -1.92
C PRO A 101 -1.04 5.57 -1.55
N TRP A 102 -1.21 5.84 -0.25
CA TRP A 102 -1.91 7.04 0.24
C TRP A 102 -1.09 8.30 0.00
N VAL A 103 0.24 8.21 0.16
CA VAL A 103 1.16 9.32 -0.16
C VAL A 103 1.25 9.51 -1.67
N TYR A 104 1.38 8.42 -2.43
CA TYR A 104 1.47 8.47 -3.88
C TYR A 104 0.20 9.05 -4.50
N SER A 105 -0.99 8.66 -4.02
CA SER A 105 -2.25 9.21 -4.50
C SER A 105 -2.37 10.72 -4.28
N SER A 106 -1.80 11.30 -3.21
CA SER A 106 -1.82 12.75 -3.03
C SER A 106 -0.78 13.48 -3.90
N GLU A 107 0.32 12.81 -4.28
CA GLU A 107 1.37 13.36 -5.15
C GLU A 107 0.97 13.37 -6.65
N ILE A 108 0.15 12.41 -7.11
CA ILE A 108 -0.22 12.30 -8.54
C ILE A 108 -1.29 13.30 -9.00
N TYR A 109 -2.14 13.78 -8.09
CA TYR A 109 -3.23 14.67 -8.48
C TYR A 109 -2.78 16.14 -8.41
N PRO A 110 -3.09 16.94 -9.44
CA PRO A 110 -2.88 18.38 -9.42
C PRO A 110 -3.66 19.03 -8.27
N LEU A 111 -3.10 20.09 -7.69
CA LEU A 111 -3.69 20.81 -6.54
C LEU A 111 -5.20 21.08 -6.69
N ARG A 112 -5.64 21.50 -7.88
CA ARG A 112 -7.04 21.88 -8.16
C ARG A 112 -8.04 20.73 -8.02
N ILE A 113 -7.64 19.50 -8.34
CA ILE A 113 -8.53 18.32 -8.37
C ILE A 113 -8.13 17.25 -7.36
N ARG A 114 -7.14 17.54 -6.50
CA ARG A 114 -6.57 16.57 -5.56
C ARG A 114 -7.62 15.95 -4.65
N GLU A 115 -8.52 16.76 -4.10
CA GLU A 115 -9.56 16.28 -3.19
C GLU A 115 -10.54 15.32 -3.91
N LEU A 116 -10.92 15.63 -5.15
CA LEU A 116 -11.77 14.76 -5.96
C LEU A 116 -11.06 13.45 -6.32
N GLY A 117 -9.78 13.52 -6.70
CA GLY A 117 -8.95 12.35 -6.95
C GLY A 117 -8.79 11.46 -5.71
N GLN A 118 -8.58 12.07 -4.54
CA GLN A 118 -8.44 11.37 -3.28
C GLN A 118 -9.75 10.72 -2.83
N MET A 119 -10.89 11.37 -3.06
CA MET A 119 -12.22 10.81 -2.83
C MET A 119 -12.41 9.53 -3.65
N TRP A 120 -12.16 9.58 -4.96
CA TRP A 120 -12.28 8.40 -5.84
C TRP A 120 -11.33 7.28 -5.46
N PHE A 121 -10.06 7.61 -5.16
CA PHE A 121 -9.07 6.65 -4.70
C PHE A 121 -9.53 5.93 -3.42
N THR A 122 -10.03 6.69 -2.45
CA THR A 122 -10.53 6.16 -1.17
C THR A 122 -11.75 5.28 -1.40
N ALA A 123 -12.73 5.73 -2.19
CA ALA A 123 -13.93 4.98 -2.51
C ALA A 123 -13.61 3.63 -3.19
N LEU A 124 -12.72 3.64 -4.18
CA LEU A 124 -12.31 2.43 -4.88
C LEU A 124 -11.55 1.47 -3.97
N THR A 125 -10.67 1.99 -3.11
CA THR A 125 -9.93 1.17 -2.13
C THR A 125 -10.88 0.43 -1.20
N TRP A 126 -11.89 1.12 -0.65
CA TRP A 126 -12.86 0.50 0.24
C TRP A 126 -13.81 -0.44 -0.48
N ALA A 127 -14.21 -0.13 -1.72
CA ALA A 127 -15.01 -1.03 -2.55
C ALA A 127 -14.26 -2.35 -2.84
N CYS A 128 -12.98 -2.26 -3.22
CA CYS A 128 -12.11 -3.43 -3.43
C CYS A 128 -11.90 -4.22 -2.14
N ASN A 129 -11.72 -3.56 -0.99
CA ASN A 129 -11.62 -4.21 0.31
C ASN A 129 -12.91 -4.97 0.68
N PHE A 130 -14.08 -4.38 0.41
CA PHE A 130 -15.36 -5.04 0.60
C PHE A 130 -15.50 -6.27 -0.28
N ALA A 131 -15.25 -6.13 -1.59
CA ALA A 131 -15.29 -7.24 -2.54
C ALA A 131 -14.36 -8.38 -2.12
N THR A 132 -13.12 -8.06 -1.76
CA THR A 132 -12.12 -9.04 -1.30
C THR A 132 -12.58 -9.74 -0.01
N SER A 133 -13.15 -9.00 0.94
CA SER A 133 -13.66 -9.55 2.20
C SER A 133 -14.82 -10.54 1.98
N ARG A 134 -15.64 -10.34 0.94
CA ARG A 134 -16.74 -11.25 0.57
C ARG A 134 -16.28 -12.45 -0.26
N VAL A 135 -15.33 -12.24 -1.17
CA VAL A 135 -14.84 -13.28 -2.09
C VAL A 135 -13.87 -14.24 -1.38
N THR A 136 -13.03 -13.74 -0.46
CA THR A 136 -11.98 -14.53 0.21
C THR A 136 -12.52 -15.79 0.92
N PRO A 137 -13.59 -15.75 1.72
CA PRO A 137 -14.16 -16.95 2.33
C PRO A 137 -14.63 -17.99 1.30
N ILE A 138 -15.24 -17.54 0.20
CA ILE A 138 -15.73 -18.41 -0.88
C ILE A 138 -14.54 -19.10 -1.56
N LEU A 139 -13.44 -18.37 -1.81
CA LEU A 139 -12.22 -18.94 -2.36
C LEU A 139 -11.63 -19.99 -1.43
N PHE A 140 -11.55 -19.74 -0.12
CA PHE A 140 -11.04 -20.74 0.83
C PHE A 140 -11.87 -22.03 0.85
N VAL A 141 -13.19 -21.95 0.72
CA VAL A 141 -14.06 -23.14 0.65
C VAL A 141 -13.86 -23.92 -0.66
N LYS A 142 -13.74 -23.22 -1.80
CA LYS A 142 -13.65 -23.87 -3.13
C LYS A 142 -12.24 -24.34 -3.50
N LEU A 143 -11.23 -23.56 -3.13
CA LEU A 143 -9.85 -23.71 -3.60
C LEU A 143 -8.86 -24.11 -2.49
N GLY A 144 -9.23 -23.94 -1.22
CA GLY A 144 -8.38 -24.31 -0.08
C GLY A 144 -7.01 -23.61 -0.12
N TRP A 145 -5.93 -24.40 -0.17
CA TRP A 145 -4.56 -23.90 -0.21
C TRP A 145 -4.24 -23.11 -1.50
N LYS A 146 -4.93 -23.40 -2.62
CA LYS A 146 -4.70 -22.73 -3.91
C LYS A 146 -5.09 -21.24 -3.87
N THR A 147 -5.94 -20.83 -2.93
CA THR A 147 -6.29 -19.43 -2.70
C THR A 147 -5.05 -18.56 -2.42
N TRP A 148 -4.09 -19.10 -1.69
CA TRP A 148 -2.83 -18.40 -1.41
C TRP A 148 -1.96 -18.24 -2.66
N MET A 149 -1.96 -19.22 -3.57
CA MET A 149 -1.27 -19.14 -4.86
C MET A 149 -1.89 -18.08 -5.77
N LEU A 150 -3.22 -17.98 -5.76
CA LEU A 150 -3.95 -16.95 -6.50
C LEU A 150 -3.58 -15.56 -5.99
N PHE A 151 -3.64 -15.32 -4.68
CA PHE A 151 -3.25 -14.04 -4.10
C PHE A 151 -1.77 -13.71 -4.31
N ALA A 152 -0.88 -14.72 -4.25
CA ALA A 152 0.53 -14.55 -4.56
C ALA A 152 0.74 -14.06 -6.00
N SER A 153 0.06 -14.68 -6.95
CA SER A 153 0.14 -14.33 -8.37
C SER A 153 -0.42 -12.93 -8.64
N LEU A 154 -1.54 -12.57 -8.00
CA LEU A 154 -2.12 -11.22 -8.10
C LEU A 154 -1.20 -10.15 -7.50
N ASN A 155 -0.53 -10.45 -6.39
CA ASN A 155 0.46 -9.54 -5.80
C ASN A 155 1.67 -9.35 -6.73
N LEU A 156 2.23 -10.43 -7.28
CA LEU A 156 3.34 -10.30 -8.24
C LEU A 156 2.93 -9.53 -9.49
N GLY A 157 1.76 -9.83 -10.06
CA GLY A 157 1.23 -9.11 -11.21
C GLY A 157 1.02 -7.62 -10.90
N GLY A 158 0.45 -7.30 -9.72
CA GLY A 158 0.28 -5.93 -9.25
C GLY A 158 1.61 -5.20 -9.02
N ALA A 159 2.62 -5.89 -8.50
CA ALA A 159 3.97 -5.34 -8.32
C ALA A 159 4.63 -4.98 -9.66
N ILE A 160 4.53 -5.87 -10.65
CA ILE A 160 5.01 -5.64 -12.02
C ILE A 160 4.28 -4.45 -12.64
N LEU A 161 2.94 -4.44 -12.55
CA LEU A 161 2.12 -3.37 -13.09
C LEU A 161 2.48 -2.01 -12.47
N CYS A 162 2.66 -1.98 -11.14
CA CYS A 162 3.07 -0.78 -10.42
C CYS A 162 4.43 -0.28 -10.90
N TRP A 163 5.41 -1.18 -11.10
CA TRP A 163 6.74 -0.80 -11.57
C TRP A 163 6.73 -0.16 -12.97
N PHE A 164 5.88 -0.64 -13.88
CA PHE A 164 5.85 -0.16 -15.26
C PHE A 164 4.90 1.02 -15.49
N ILE A 165 3.79 1.11 -14.76
CA ILE A 165 2.76 2.14 -14.98
C ILE A 165 3.01 3.38 -14.12
N CYS A 166 3.51 3.21 -12.90
CA CYS A 166 3.63 4.32 -11.96
C CYS A 166 4.99 5.02 -12.14
N PRO A 167 5.04 6.31 -12.54
CA PRO A 167 6.29 7.06 -12.50
C PRO A 167 6.71 7.32 -11.05
N GLU A 168 8.02 7.29 -10.81
CA GLU A 168 8.59 7.57 -9.49
C GLU A 168 8.47 9.06 -9.15
N THR A 169 7.93 9.35 -7.96
CA THR A 169 7.66 10.71 -7.47
C THR A 169 8.68 11.20 -6.45
N LYS A 170 9.62 10.33 -6.03
CA LYS A 170 10.60 10.65 -5.00
C LYS A 170 11.50 11.82 -5.42
N GLY A 171 11.54 12.83 -4.55
CA GLY A 171 12.49 13.95 -4.64
C GLY A 171 12.06 15.06 -5.60
N LEU A 172 10.85 14.95 -6.18
CA LEU A 172 10.26 15.99 -7.00
C LEU A 172 9.47 16.97 -6.12
N SER A 173 9.59 18.25 -6.42
CA SER A 173 8.70 19.28 -5.89
C SER A 173 7.29 19.13 -6.47
N MET A 174 6.30 19.73 -5.79
CA MET A 174 4.91 19.71 -6.28
C MET A 174 4.77 20.33 -7.67
N GLU A 175 5.64 21.29 -8.01
CA GLU A 175 5.66 21.97 -9.31
C GLU A 175 6.23 21.07 -10.42
N GLU A 176 7.27 20.29 -10.12
CA GLU A 176 7.83 19.31 -11.05
C GLU A 176 6.87 18.13 -11.27
N LEU A 177 6.07 17.77 -10.26
CA LEU A 177 5.01 16.77 -10.39
C LEU A 177 3.88 17.25 -11.31
N ASP A 178 3.49 18.52 -11.22
CA ASP A 178 2.48 19.10 -12.13
C ASP A 178 2.95 19.06 -13.60
N ILE A 179 4.26 19.21 -13.85
CA ILE A 179 4.85 19.05 -15.20
C ILE A 179 4.88 17.57 -15.61
N LEU A 180 5.32 16.68 -14.72
CA LEU A 180 5.42 15.23 -14.98
C LEU A 180 4.07 14.61 -15.35
N PHE A 181 3.00 15.03 -14.68
CA PHE A 181 1.64 14.56 -14.94
C PHE A 181 0.88 15.41 -15.97
N GLY A 182 1.54 16.41 -16.58
CA GLY A 182 0.98 17.22 -17.67
C GLY A 182 -0.13 18.18 -17.26
N ALA A 183 -0.20 18.55 -15.99
CA ALA A 183 -1.16 19.54 -15.48
C ALA A 183 -0.84 20.96 -15.96
N ILE A 184 0.45 21.27 -16.15
CA ILE A 184 0.96 22.57 -16.61
C ILE A 184 2.14 22.30 -17.55
N SER A 185 2.24 23.02 -18.68
CA SER A 185 3.43 22.92 -19.53
C SER A 185 4.64 23.62 -18.88
N ALA A 186 5.85 23.13 -19.15
CA ALA A 186 7.07 23.77 -18.63
C ALA A 186 7.18 25.26 -19.04
N GLU A 187 6.67 25.59 -20.24
CA GLU A 187 6.61 26.96 -20.75
C GLU A 187 5.61 27.83 -19.99
N GLN A 188 4.41 27.31 -19.67
CA GLN A 188 3.43 28.01 -18.85
C GLN A 188 3.97 28.30 -17.45
N ARG A 189 4.71 27.35 -16.86
CA ARG A 189 5.33 27.54 -15.56
C ARG A 189 6.42 28.62 -15.59
N ALA A 190 7.29 28.60 -16.61
CA ALA A 190 8.32 29.62 -16.78
C ALA A 190 7.70 31.02 -16.89
N ALA A 191 6.61 31.16 -17.64
CA ALA A 191 5.87 32.41 -17.77
C ALA A 191 5.22 32.87 -16.45
N ASP A 192 4.69 31.95 -15.63
CA ASP A 192 4.11 32.29 -14.33
C ASP A 192 5.16 32.72 -13.29
N ILE A 193 6.34 32.07 -13.29
CA ILE A 193 7.47 32.48 -12.45
C ILE A 193 7.93 33.89 -12.83
N GLU A 194 8.05 34.16 -14.13
CA GLU A 194 8.45 35.48 -14.62
C GLU A 194 7.46 36.58 -14.20
N LYS A 195 6.15 36.32 -14.29
CA LYS A 195 5.11 37.25 -13.79
C LYS A 195 5.22 37.52 -12.30
N VAL A 196 5.48 36.50 -11.49
CA VAL A 196 5.64 36.66 -10.04
C VAL A 196 6.91 37.48 -9.73
N LEU A 197 8.03 37.18 -10.38
CA LEU A 197 9.28 37.93 -10.20
C LEU A 197 9.15 39.40 -10.62
N GLN A 198 8.45 39.67 -11.73
CA GLN A 198 8.14 41.02 -12.17
C GLN A 198 7.22 41.76 -11.16
N GLY A 199 6.21 41.10 -10.62
CA GLY A 199 5.35 41.68 -9.56
C GLY A 199 6.08 41.98 -8.25
N HIS A 200 7.09 41.17 -7.90
CA HIS A 200 7.96 41.43 -6.74
C HIS A 200 8.95 42.58 -6.99
N ALA A 201 9.47 42.72 -8.21
CA ALA A 201 10.38 43.81 -8.59
C ALA A 201 9.68 45.18 -8.66
N ASP A 202 8.39 45.19 -8.98
CA ASP A 202 7.59 46.41 -9.13
C ASP A 202 6.98 46.92 -7.80
N GLY A 203 7.13 46.19 -6.69
CA GLY A 203 6.63 46.59 -5.36
C GLY A 203 5.10 46.70 -5.24
N SER A 204 4.36 46.35 -6.30
CA SER A 204 2.92 46.36 -6.37
C SER A 204 2.38 45.06 -5.74
N ARG A 205 1.75 45.18 -4.56
CA ARG A 205 1.01 44.07 -3.95
C ARG A 205 -0.01 43.56 -4.97
N LEU A 206 0.21 42.36 -5.50
CA LEU A 206 -0.72 41.70 -6.42
C LEU A 206 -2.10 41.65 -5.76
N ASN A 207 -3.02 42.45 -6.27
CA ASN A 207 -4.44 42.35 -5.94
C ASN A 207 -4.95 41.09 -6.65
N VAL A 208 -4.85 39.95 -5.97
CA VAL A 208 -5.41 38.69 -6.44
C VAL A 208 -6.92 38.89 -6.59
N PRO A 209 -7.51 38.77 -7.79
CA PRO A 209 -8.95 38.89 -7.95
C PRO A 209 -9.61 37.79 -7.13
N PRO A 210 -10.73 38.05 -6.43
CA PRO A 210 -11.45 37.01 -5.71
C PRO A 210 -11.85 35.92 -6.70
N GLU A 211 -11.46 34.68 -6.41
CA GLU A 211 -11.81 33.51 -7.19
C GLU A 211 -13.32 33.51 -7.45
N GLY A 212 -13.67 33.52 -8.74
CA GLY A 212 -15.03 33.55 -9.21
C GLY A 212 -15.78 32.27 -8.86
N ARG A 213 -16.96 32.49 -8.26
CA ARG A 213 -18.07 31.57 -7.95
C ARG A 213 -18.19 30.32 -8.83
#